data_AF-B3RNI5-F1
#
_entry.id   AF-B3RNI5-F1
#
_cell.length_a   1.000
_cell.length_b   1.000
_cell.length_c   1.000
_cell.angle_alpha   90.00
_cell.angle_beta   90.00
_cell.angle_gamma   90.00
#
_symmetry.space_group_name_H-M   'P 1'
#
loop_
_entity.id
_entity.type
_entity.pdbx_description
1 polymer ?
#
loop_
_entity_poly.entity_id
_entity_poly.type
_entity_poly.pdbx_seq_one_letter_code
_entity_poly.pdbx_strand_id
1 'polypeptide(L)'
;MNESASLSELLINFLQVQLFEAINLHDQMVVSQLHETLRCMKKLKADSRLVLFTALETDYNRREPYITYLVRCRQSLLATLSFLDKQIQRIDSFKGNCKYYFTSLCVKLFLEQYQDDVREFVNNFQNTSLTDEKNELLEHFLDQLYERISQHPIWQTANDEQLEDAYNAAERSIMSEIYIYAFYPHRDADLHRDLVFHQHIERLLEFITEDHEALQIPKIYRSLAPWPAAQEELASINAYKAPQDKLRCIQRCCSNIMDLLKIANEASVPGADDLVPVLVFVMIKANPPSLLSTIEYINGFYKNRISGEEQYCWMQFSAAVEFLKTLA
;
A
#
# COMPACT_ATOMS: atom_id res chain seq x y z
N MET A 1 28.55 -32.28 44.65
CA MET A 1 27.86 -31.46 45.69
C MET A 1 27.71 -29.98 45.32
N ASN A 2 28.50 -29.41 44.38
CA ASN A 2 28.39 -27.98 44.01
C ASN A 2 27.38 -27.66 42.88
N GLU A 3 27.08 -28.60 41.97
CA GLU A 3 26.14 -28.33 40.85
C GLU A 3 24.66 -28.35 41.27
N SER A 4 24.34 -29.05 42.36
CA SER A 4 22.98 -29.20 42.86
C SER A 4 22.46 -27.98 43.63
N ALA A 5 23.36 -27.25 44.30
CA ALA A 5 23.02 -25.99 44.99
C ALA A 5 22.76 -24.86 43.97
N SER A 6 23.54 -24.79 42.89
CA SER A 6 23.41 -23.77 41.84
C SER A 6 22.10 -23.88 41.06
N LEU A 7 21.60 -25.10 40.79
CA LEU A 7 20.33 -25.31 40.09
C LEU A 7 19.12 -24.81 40.89
N SER A 8 19.14 -24.98 42.21
CA SER A 8 18.05 -24.50 43.08
C SER A 8 17.96 -22.98 43.14
N GLU A 9 19.11 -22.30 43.04
CA GLU A 9 19.23 -20.85 43.03
C GLU A 9 18.82 -20.27 41.66
N LEU A 10 19.20 -20.94 40.57
CA LEU A 10 18.78 -20.61 39.20
C LEU A 10 17.25 -20.61 39.03
N LEU A 11 16.51 -21.56 39.61
CA LEU A 11 15.05 -21.54 39.52
C LEU A 11 14.41 -20.40 40.31
N ILE A 12 14.93 -20.09 41.52
CA ILE A 12 14.41 -18.97 42.29
C ILE A 12 14.59 -17.67 41.50
N ASN A 13 15.76 -17.50 40.87
CA ASN A 13 16.02 -16.38 39.98
C ASN A 13 15.10 -16.38 38.76
N PHE A 14 14.86 -17.54 38.13
CA PHE A 14 13.92 -17.67 37.01
C PHE A 14 12.49 -17.29 37.40
N LEU A 15 11.99 -17.81 38.52
CA LEU A 15 10.65 -17.48 39.04
C LEU A 15 10.53 -16.00 39.42
N GLN A 16 11.61 -15.38 39.90
CA GLN A 16 11.65 -13.93 40.14
C GLN A 16 11.58 -13.15 38.83
N VAL A 17 12.32 -13.55 37.80
CA VAL A 17 12.23 -12.93 36.46
C VAL A 17 10.82 -13.04 35.90
N GLN A 18 10.21 -14.23 35.95
CA GLN A 18 8.83 -14.45 35.51
C GLN A 18 7.82 -13.61 36.32
N LEU A 19 8.07 -13.40 37.61
CA LEU A 19 7.24 -12.54 38.44
C LEU A 19 7.34 -11.07 38.00
N PHE A 20 8.55 -10.56 37.75
CA PHE A 20 8.74 -9.19 37.24
C PHE A 20 8.09 -9.01 35.86
N GLU A 21 8.21 -10.00 34.97
CA GLU A 21 7.56 -10.00 33.67
C GLU A 21 6.03 -9.97 33.78
N ALA A 22 5.45 -10.82 34.65
CA ALA A 22 4.00 -10.84 34.89
C ALA A 22 3.46 -9.53 35.50
N ILE A 23 4.26 -8.86 36.36
CA ILE A 23 3.94 -7.52 36.88
C ILE A 23 3.91 -6.49 35.74
N ASN A 24 4.91 -6.51 34.85
CA ASN A 24 4.95 -5.63 33.69
C ASN A 24 3.78 -5.87 32.72
N LEU A 25 3.37 -7.13 32.53
CA LEU A 25 2.21 -7.49 31.71
C LEU A 25 0.85 -7.32 32.41
N HIS A 26 0.84 -6.87 33.68
CA HIS A 26 -0.35 -6.63 34.49
C HIS A 26 -1.24 -7.88 34.72
N ASP A 27 -0.65 -9.08 34.70
CA ASP A 27 -1.36 -10.34 34.96
C ASP A 27 -1.44 -10.65 36.47
N GLN A 28 -2.47 -10.12 37.13
CA GLN A 28 -2.70 -10.25 38.58
C GLN A 28 -2.81 -11.71 39.06
N MET A 29 -3.30 -12.62 38.21
CA MET A 29 -3.48 -14.03 38.56
C MET A 29 -2.13 -14.75 38.63
N VAL A 30 -1.31 -14.60 37.59
CA VAL A 30 0.03 -15.20 37.52
C VAL A 30 0.95 -14.61 38.59
N VAL A 31 0.85 -13.30 38.85
CA VAL A 31 1.60 -12.64 39.93
C VAL A 31 1.29 -13.24 41.30
N SER A 32 0.02 -13.49 41.60
CA SER A 32 -0.40 -14.09 42.88
C SER A 32 0.11 -15.52 43.03
N GLN A 33 0.06 -16.31 41.94
CA GLN A 33 0.57 -17.68 41.92
C GLN A 33 2.08 -17.71 42.13
N LEU A 34 2.85 -16.91 41.38
CA LEU A 34 4.31 -16.86 41.45
C LEU A 34 4.80 -16.40 42.81
N HIS A 35 4.14 -15.43 43.46
CA HIS A 35 4.47 -15.03 44.83
C HIS A 35 4.33 -16.19 45.83
N GLU A 36 3.22 -16.92 45.79
CA GLU A 36 3.00 -18.04 46.71
C GLU A 36 3.92 -19.22 46.38
N THR A 37 4.20 -19.50 45.10
CA THR A 37 5.19 -20.50 44.69
C THR A 37 6.59 -20.16 45.21
N LEU A 38 7.05 -18.91 45.05
CA LEU A 38 8.34 -18.45 45.58
C LEU A 38 8.40 -18.57 47.11
N ARG A 39 7.31 -18.22 47.80
CA ARG A 39 7.20 -18.34 49.26
C ARG A 39 7.30 -19.80 49.72
N CYS A 40 6.60 -20.71 49.05
CA CYS A 40 6.64 -22.14 49.35
C CYS A 40 8.01 -22.75 49.07
N MET A 41 8.66 -22.37 47.96
CA MET A 41 10.01 -22.82 47.61
C MET A 41 11.06 -22.41 48.65
N LYS A 42 10.96 -21.21 49.22
CA LYS A 42 11.85 -20.73 50.30
C LYS A 42 11.69 -21.51 51.62
N LYS A 43 10.52 -22.09 51.88
CA LYS A 43 10.24 -22.87 53.11
C LYS A 43 10.77 -24.31 53.06
N LEU A 44 11.07 -24.83 51.87
CA LEU A 44 11.55 -26.20 51.70
C LEU A 44 13.03 -26.34 52.09
N LYS A 45 13.38 -27.45 52.75
CA LYS A 45 14.80 -27.81 53.01
C LYS A 45 15.53 -28.08 51.69
N ALA A 46 16.85 -27.88 51.66
CA ALA A 46 17.66 -28.02 50.45
C ALA A 46 17.50 -29.43 49.80
N ASP A 47 17.50 -30.48 50.62
CA ASP A 47 17.35 -31.86 50.13
C ASP A 47 15.95 -32.11 49.53
N SER A 48 14.90 -31.56 50.13
CA SER A 48 13.52 -31.68 49.62
C SER A 48 13.31 -30.88 48.34
N ARG A 49 13.99 -29.74 48.18
CA ARG A 49 14.02 -28.98 46.93
C ARG A 49 14.62 -29.82 45.82
N LEU A 50 15.77 -30.45 46.07
CA LEU A 50 16.45 -31.30 45.09
C LEU A 50 15.55 -32.42 44.58
N VAL A 51 14.87 -33.14 45.49
CA VAL A 51 13.95 -34.23 45.12
C VAL A 51 12.79 -33.72 44.26
N LEU A 52 12.22 -32.56 44.61
CA LEU A 52 11.18 -31.92 43.81
C LEU A 52 11.68 -31.56 42.42
N PHE A 53 12.89 -31.01 42.30
CA PHE A 53 13.50 -30.67 41.02
C PHE A 53 13.71 -31.89 40.14
N THR A 54 14.32 -32.94 40.67
CA THR A 54 14.56 -34.16 39.91
C THR A 54 13.24 -34.78 39.47
N ALA A 55 12.18 -34.72 40.29
CA ALA A 55 10.85 -35.18 39.91
C ALA A 55 10.23 -34.34 38.78
N LEU A 56 10.35 -33.01 38.85
CA LEU A 56 9.86 -32.08 37.82
C LEU A 56 10.61 -32.25 36.49
N GLU A 57 11.94 -32.36 36.55
CA GLU A 57 12.79 -32.61 35.38
C GLU A 57 12.44 -33.94 34.72
N THR A 58 12.24 -34.99 35.53
CA THR A 58 11.84 -36.31 35.02
C THR A 58 10.44 -36.25 34.39
N ASP A 59 9.49 -35.53 34.97
CA ASP A 59 8.15 -35.36 34.39
C ASP A 59 8.19 -34.52 33.10
N TYR A 60 9.01 -33.46 33.06
CA TYR A 60 9.21 -32.66 31.87
C TYR A 60 9.80 -33.49 30.73
N ASN A 61 10.90 -34.22 30.98
CA ASN A 61 11.55 -35.08 29.99
C ASN A 61 10.61 -36.21 29.51
N ARG A 62 9.72 -36.71 30.39
CA ARG A 62 8.67 -37.68 29.98
C ARG A 62 7.63 -37.07 29.04
N ARG A 63 7.30 -35.78 29.20
CA ARG A 63 6.31 -35.07 28.39
C ARG A 63 6.91 -34.41 27.15
N GLU A 64 8.23 -34.25 27.08
CA GLU A 64 8.95 -33.62 25.97
C GLU A 64 8.53 -34.15 24.58
N PRO A 65 8.37 -35.47 24.34
CA PRO A 65 7.92 -35.97 23.04
C PRO A 65 6.51 -35.49 22.68
N TYR A 66 5.62 -35.41 23.67
CA TYR A 66 4.25 -34.94 23.48
C TYR A 66 4.18 -33.42 23.27
N ILE A 67 4.98 -32.64 24.00
CA ILE A 67 5.11 -31.19 23.79
C ILE A 67 5.65 -30.93 22.37
N THR A 68 6.69 -31.65 21.96
CA THR A 68 7.26 -31.54 20.60
C THR A 68 6.24 -31.90 19.54
N TYR A 69 5.46 -32.96 19.76
CA TYR A 69 4.35 -33.32 18.89
C TYR A 69 3.31 -32.19 18.78
N LEU A 70 2.87 -31.62 19.91
CA LEU A 70 1.91 -30.51 19.92
C LEU A 70 2.44 -29.27 19.20
N VAL A 71 3.71 -28.90 19.42
CA VAL A 71 4.35 -27.78 18.73
C VAL A 71 4.39 -28.03 17.22
N ARG A 72 4.76 -29.24 16.80
CA ARG A 72 4.78 -29.62 15.38
C ARG A 72 3.38 -29.62 14.76
N CYS A 73 2.37 -30.12 15.48
CA CYS A 73 0.98 -30.06 15.05
C CYS A 73 0.51 -28.61 14.90
N ARG A 74 0.80 -27.74 15.87
CA ARG A 74 0.47 -26.31 15.80
C ARG A 74 1.15 -25.64 14.61
N GLN A 75 2.44 -25.88 14.39
CA GLN A 75 3.16 -25.35 13.23
C GLN A 75 2.58 -25.84 11.90
N SER A 76 2.23 -27.13 11.82
CA SER A 76 1.59 -27.71 10.63
C SER A 76 0.22 -27.08 10.35
N LEU A 77 -0.59 -26.86 11.40
CA LEU A 77 -1.88 -26.19 11.28
C LEU A 77 -1.73 -24.73 10.84
N LEU A 78 -0.79 -23.98 11.42
CA LEU A 78 -0.51 -22.59 11.01
C LEU A 78 -0.02 -22.50 9.56
N ALA A 79 0.84 -23.43 9.13
CA ALA A 79 1.29 -23.51 7.74
C ALA A 79 0.13 -23.84 6.79
N THR A 80 -0.76 -24.76 7.18
CA THR A 80 -1.95 -25.12 6.40
C THR A 80 -2.92 -23.94 6.29
N LEU A 81 -3.14 -23.22 7.39
CA LEU A 81 -3.98 -22.02 7.41
C LEU A 81 -3.42 -20.94 6.49
N SER A 82 -2.13 -20.62 6.60
CA SER A 82 -1.46 -19.66 5.71
C SER A 82 -1.52 -20.09 4.23
N PHE A 83 -1.43 -21.40 3.96
CA PHE A 83 -1.58 -21.92 2.60
C PHE A 83 -3.01 -21.71 2.07
N LEU A 84 -4.04 -22.02 2.87
CA LEU A 84 -5.43 -21.84 2.48
C LEU A 84 -5.77 -20.37 2.25
N ASP A 85 -5.32 -19.46 3.12
CA ASP A 85 -5.51 -18.01 2.96
C ASP A 85 -4.92 -17.51 1.63
N LYS A 86 -3.70 -17.96 1.29
CA LYS A 86 -3.07 -17.65 0.00
C LYS A 86 -3.87 -18.19 -1.19
N GLN A 87 -4.47 -19.38 -1.08
CA GLN A 87 -5.32 -19.92 -2.15
C GLN A 87 -6.61 -19.09 -2.31
N ILE A 88 -7.24 -18.68 -1.20
CA ILE A 88 -8.43 -17.82 -1.22
C ILE A 88 -8.11 -16.51 -1.92
N GLN A 89 -7.05 -15.82 -1.49
CA GLN A 89 -6.61 -14.55 -2.11
C GLN A 89 -6.33 -14.71 -3.61
N ARG A 90 -5.74 -15.84 -4.04
CA ARG A 90 -5.49 -16.13 -5.45
C ARG A 90 -6.80 -16.32 -6.23
N ILE A 91 -7.76 -17.04 -5.68
CA ILE A 91 -9.08 -17.26 -6.31
C ILE A 91 -9.83 -15.93 -6.42
N ASP A 92 -9.82 -15.11 -5.37
CA ASP A 92 -10.46 -13.79 -5.39
C ASP A 92 -9.82 -12.87 -6.43
N SER A 93 -8.48 -12.86 -6.51
CA SER A 93 -7.74 -12.12 -7.54
C SER A 93 -8.10 -12.59 -8.95
N PHE A 94 -8.21 -13.90 -9.16
CA PHE A 94 -8.60 -14.47 -10.45
C PHE A 94 -10.04 -14.10 -10.82
N LYS A 95 -10.97 -14.21 -9.87
CA LYS A 95 -12.37 -13.80 -10.03
C LYS A 95 -12.46 -12.32 -10.41
N GLY A 96 -11.72 -11.45 -9.72
CA GLY A 96 -11.66 -10.02 -10.02
C GLY A 96 -11.13 -9.75 -11.43
N ASN A 97 -10.05 -10.41 -11.82
CA ASN A 97 -9.50 -10.29 -13.18
C ASN A 97 -10.50 -10.76 -14.25
N CYS A 98 -11.15 -11.91 -14.05
CA CYS A 98 -12.17 -12.39 -14.98
C CYS A 98 -13.34 -11.41 -15.10
N LYS A 99 -13.82 -10.84 -13.97
CA LYS A 99 -14.85 -9.80 -13.96
C LYS A 99 -14.42 -8.60 -14.81
N TYR A 100 -13.21 -8.08 -14.57
CA TYR A 100 -12.64 -6.97 -15.30
C TYR A 100 -12.55 -7.23 -16.81
N TYR A 101 -11.97 -8.36 -17.23
CA TYR A 101 -11.83 -8.70 -18.65
C TYR A 101 -13.17 -8.90 -19.34
N PHE A 102 -14.13 -9.55 -18.66
CA PHE A 102 -15.47 -9.74 -19.19
C PHE A 102 -16.18 -8.40 -19.40
N THR A 103 -16.20 -7.54 -18.38
CA THR A 103 -16.80 -6.20 -18.48
C THR A 103 -16.13 -5.36 -19.58
N SER A 104 -14.80 -5.37 -19.66
CA SER A 104 -14.06 -4.67 -20.71
C SER A 104 -14.42 -5.17 -22.11
N LEU A 105 -14.58 -6.49 -22.28
CA LEU A 105 -15.02 -7.05 -23.56
C LEU A 105 -16.45 -6.65 -23.91
N CYS A 106 -17.37 -6.69 -22.96
CA CYS A 106 -18.76 -6.23 -23.15
C CYS A 106 -18.82 -4.76 -23.57
N VAL A 107 -18.08 -3.90 -22.88
CA VAL A 107 -17.98 -2.47 -23.23
C VAL A 107 -17.37 -2.29 -24.61
N LYS A 108 -16.32 -3.04 -24.96
CA LYS A 108 -15.72 -2.97 -26.30
C LYS A 108 -16.73 -3.31 -27.40
N LEU A 109 -17.47 -4.42 -27.24
CA LEU A 109 -18.50 -4.84 -28.20
C LEU A 109 -19.65 -3.82 -28.32
N PHE A 110 -19.99 -3.16 -27.21
CA PHE A 110 -20.94 -2.05 -27.21
C PHE A 110 -20.38 -0.84 -27.99
N LEU A 111 -19.17 -0.38 -27.68
CA LEU A 111 -18.55 0.77 -28.34
C LEU A 111 -18.30 0.53 -29.84
N GLU A 112 -18.14 -0.71 -30.28
CA GLU A 112 -18.09 -1.06 -31.70
C GLU A 112 -19.37 -0.68 -32.47
N GLN A 113 -20.52 -0.60 -31.80
CA GLN A 113 -21.80 -0.16 -32.40
C GLN A 113 -21.93 1.36 -32.47
N TYR A 114 -21.15 2.09 -31.66
CA TYR A 114 -21.20 3.56 -31.53
C TYR A 114 -19.90 4.22 -32.04
N GLN A 115 -19.16 3.55 -32.93
CA GLN A 115 -17.86 4.06 -33.40
C GLN A 115 -17.96 5.42 -34.08
N ASP A 116 -19.04 5.69 -34.83
CA ASP A 116 -19.19 6.96 -35.52
C ASP A 116 -19.42 8.12 -34.53
N ASP A 117 -20.23 7.91 -33.49
CA ASP A 117 -20.41 8.88 -32.40
C ASP A 117 -19.09 9.14 -31.65
N VAL A 118 -18.32 8.08 -31.37
CA VAL A 118 -17.00 8.19 -30.74
C VAL A 118 -16.03 8.98 -31.62
N ARG A 119 -16.02 8.74 -32.94
CA ARG A 119 -15.17 9.50 -33.88
C ARG A 119 -15.57 10.97 -33.95
N GLU A 120 -16.86 11.26 -33.99
CA GLU A 120 -17.36 12.64 -33.97
C GLU A 120 -16.96 13.35 -32.68
N PHE A 121 -17.14 12.69 -31.53
CA PHE A 121 -16.69 13.18 -30.23
C PHE A 121 -15.18 13.47 -30.22
N VAL A 122 -14.34 12.52 -30.66
CA VAL A 122 -12.87 12.69 -30.69
C VAL A 122 -12.48 13.88 -31.57
N ASN A 123 -13.14 14.07 -32.71
CA ASN A 123 -12.88 15.19 -33.60
C ASN A 123 -13.26 16.54 -32.94
N ASN A 124 -14.42 16.60 -32.30
CA ASN A 124 -14.87 17.80 -31.57
C ASN A 124 -13.93 18.11 -30.40
N PHE A 125 -13.52 17.08 -29.65
CA PHE A 125 -12.58 17.19 -28.55
C PHE A 125 -11.21 17.71 -29.01
N GLN A 126 -10.71 17.21 -30.14
CA GLN A 126 -9.44 17.65 -30.73
C GLN A 126 -9.46 19.13 -31.15
N ASN A 127 -10.59 19.60 -31.69
CA ASN A 127 -10.74 20.98 -32.18
C ASN A 127 -11.03 21.98 -31.06
N THR A 128 -11.37 21.50 -29.87
CA THR A 128 -11.59 22.32 -28.68
C THR A 128 -10.25 22.74 -28.09
N SER A 129 -10.12 24.01 -27.71
CA SER A 129 -8.84 24.57 -27.26
C SER A 129 -8.68 24.56 -25.75
N LEU A 130 -9.72 24.96 -25.01
CA LEU A 130 -9.68 25.10 -23.56
C LEU A 130 -9.88 23.75 -22.87
N THR A 131 -9.09 23.50 -21.81
CA THR A 131 -9.18 22.26 -21.03
C THR A 131 -10.53 22.11 -20.34
N ASP A 132 -11.10 23.20 -19.83
CA ASP A 132 -12.41 23.17 -19.16
C ASP A 132 -13.52 22.79 -20.15
N GLU A 133 -13.53 23.38 -21.35
CA GLU A 133 -14.45 23.01 -22.43
C GLU A 133 -14.28 21.54 -22.86
N LYS A 134 -13.03 21.05 -22.93
CA LYS A 134 -12.74 19.63 -23.20
C LYS A 134 -13.32 18.72 -22.11
N ASN A 135 -13.20 19.11 -20.85
CA ASN A 135 -13.76 18.31 -19.75
C ASN A 135 -15.29 18.31 -19.81
N GLU A 136 -15.93 19.45 -20.07
CA GLU A 136 -17.39 19.52 -20.26
C GLU A 136 -17.87 18.63 -21.42
N LEU A 137 -17.16 18.64 -22.55
CA LEU A 137 -17.46 17.75 -23.68
C LEU A 137 -17.33 16.27 -23.29
N LEU A 138 -16.29 15.91 -22.54
CA LEU A 138 -16.08 14.56 -22.05
C LEU A 138 -17.19 14.12 -21.10
N GLU A 139 -17.50 14.93 -20.08
CA GLU A 139 -18.55 14.64 -19.10
C GLU A 139 -19.91 14.46 -19.79
N HIS A 140 -20.26 15.36 -20.70
CA HIS A 140 -21.50 15.25 -21.47
C HIS A 140 -21.56 13.98 -22.32
N PHE A 141 -20.45 13.62 -22.99
CA PHE A 141 -20.40 12.41 -23.80
C PHE A 141 -20.47 11.12 -22.94
N LEU A 142 -19.80 11.11 -21.79
CA LEU A 142 -19.85 10.00 -20.84
C LEU A 142 -21.26 9.82 -20.27
N ASP A 143 -21.96 10.90 -19.90
CA ASP A 143 -23.33 10.83 -19.41
C ASP A 143 -24.28 10.18 -20.45
N GLN A 144 -24.14 10.58 -21.72
CA GLN A 144 -24.90 9.95 -22.81
C GLN A 144 -24.56 8.47 -22.97
N LEU A 145 -23.27 8.11 -22.87
CA LEU A 145 -22.85 6.71 -22.94
C LEU A 145 -23.36 5.89 -21.76
N TYR A 146 -23.35 6.44 -20.55
CA TYR A 146 -23.84 5.77 -19.34
C TYR A 146 -25.33 5.49 -19.43
N GLU A 147 -26.11 6.46 -19.90
CA GLU A 147 -27.55 6.27 -20.17
C GLU A 147 -27.76 5.13 -21.17
N ARG A 148 -27.01 5.12 -22.28
CA ARG A 148 -27.10 4.06 -23.30
C ARG A 148 -26.68 2.69 -22.76
N ILE A 149 -25.61 2.60 -21.96
CA ILE A 149 -25.15 1.36 -21.32
C ILE A 149 -26.25 0.81 -20.39
N SER A 150 -26.88 1.67 -19.59
CA SER A 150 -27.93 1.28 -18.65
C SER A 150 -29.16 0.67 -19.33
N GLN A 151 -29.44 1.08 -20.57
CA GLN A 151 -30.58 0.63 -21.37
C GLN A 151 -30.22 -0.53 -22.32
N HIS A 152 -28.94 -0.84 -22.49
CA HIS A 152 -28.49 -1.77 -23.52
C HIS A 152 -28.72 -3.23 -23.10
N PRO A 153 -29.16 -4.13 -24.01
CA PRO A 153 -29.52 -5.51 -23.66
C PRO A 153 -28.43 -6.34 -22.97
N ILE A 154 -27.14 -6.02 -23.21
CA ILE A 154 -26.01 -6.69 -22.54
C ILE A 154 -26.07 -6.55 -21.01
N TRP A 155 -26.57 -5.41 -20.50
CA TRP A 155 -26.60 -5.11 -19.07
C TRP A 155 -28.00 -5.14 -18.46
N GLN A 156 -28.99 -5.69 -19.17
CA GLN A 156 -30.39 -5.74 -18.70
C GLN A 156 -30.55 -6.39 -17.31
N THR A 157 -29.67 -7.33 -16.96
CA THR A 157 -29.68 -8.05 -15.68
C THR A 157 -28.49 -7.71 -14.78
N ALA A 158 -27.71 -6.69 -15.14
CA ALA A 158 -26.57 -6.26 -14.36
C ALA A 158 -27.04 -5.60 -13.04
N ASN A 159 -26.29 -5.83 -11.96
CA ASN A 159 -26.47 -5.08 -10.72
C ASN A 159 -25.73 -3.74 -10.77
N ASP A 160 -25.98 -2.87 -9.79
CA ASP A 160 -25.37 -1.53 -9.73
C ASP A 160 -23.82 -1.58 -9.76
N GLU A 161 -23.21 -2.56 -9.09
CA GLU A 161 -21.76 -2.74 -9.09
C GLU A 161 -21.21 -3.13 -10.47
N GLN A 162 -21.93 -3.96 -11.22
CA GLN A 162 -21.56 -4.37 -12.58
C GLN A 162 -21.76 -3.24 -13.59
N LEU A 163 -22.80 -2.40 -13.40
CA LEU A 163 -23.02 -1.20 -14.19
C LEU A 163 -21.90 -0.18 -13.95
N GLU A 164 -21.54 0.05 -12.69
CA GLU A 164 -20.44 0.93 -12.32
C GLU A 164 -19.10 0.45 -12.93
N ASP A 165 -18.82 -0.85 -12.89
CA ASP A 165 -17.65 -1.41 -13.57
C ASP A 165 -17.68 -1.17 -15.09
N ALA A 166 -18.87 -1.23 -15.71
CA ALA A 166 -19.05 -0.97 -17.13
C ALA A 166 -18.83 0.51 -17.45
N TYR A 167 -19.33 1.43 -16.63
CA TYR A 167 -19.08 2.88 -16.76
C TYR A 167 -17.59 3.19 -16.66
N ASN A 168 -16.91 2.65 -15.65
CA ASN A 168 -15.46 2.82 -15.49
C ASN A 168 -14.67 2.22 -16.67
N ALA A 169 -15.09 1.08 -17.22
CA ALA A 169 -14.47 0.49 -18.40
C ALA A 169 -14.74 1.29 -19.69
N ALA A 170 -15.92 1.89 -19.82
CA ALA A 170 -16.27 2.78 -20.93
C ALA A 170 -15.45 4.05 -20.88
N GLU A 171 -15.39 4.70 -19.72
CA GLU A 171 -14.55 5.88 -19.50
C GLU A 171 -13.09 5.62 -19.82
N ARG A 172 -12.51 4.51 -19.33
CA ARG A 172 -11.13 4.12 -19.69
C ARG A 172 -10.93 3.99 -21.20
N SER A 173 -11.92 3.42 -21.90
CA SER A 173 -11.84 3.24 -23.35
C SER A 173 -11.88 4.59 -24.07
N ILE A 174 -12.79 5.49 -23.69
CA ILE A 174 -12.88 6.84 -24.27
C ILE A 174 -11.63 7.66 -23.96
N MET A 175 -11.17 7.66 -22.70
CA MET A 175 -9.93 8.33 -22.30
C MET A 175 -8.72 7.81 -23.09
N SER A 176 -8.69 6.53 -23.46
CA SER A 176 -7.61 5.96 -24.28
C SER A 176 -7.57 6.54 -25.69
N GLU A 177 -8.73 6.84 -26.29
CA GLU A 177 -8.84 7.42 -27.64
C GLU A 177 -8.43 8.90 -27.66
N ILE A 178 -8.80 9.67 -26.64
CA ILE A 178 -8.48 11.11 -26.55
C ILE A 178 -7.15 11.40 -25.85
N TYR A 179 -6.45 10.38 -25.36
CA TYR A 179 -5.31 10.52 -24.43
C TYR A 179 -4.27 11.53 -24.88
N ILE A 180 -3.84 11.51 -26.14
CA ILE A 180 -2.79 12.42 -26.64
C ILE A 180 -3.25 13.89 -26.57
N TYR A 181 -4.53 14.15 -26.89
CA TYR A 181 -5.09 15.51 -26.92
C TYR A 181 -5.48 16.04 -25.54
N ALA A 182 -5.72 15.13 -24.60
CA ALA A 182 -6.06 15.45 -23.22
C ALA A 182 -4.79 15.60 -22.35
N PHE A 183 -3.78 14.75 -22.56
CA PHE A 183 -2.54 14.74 -21.80
C PHE A 183 -1.54 15.81 -22.25
N TYR A 184 -1.50 16.13 -23.56
CA TYR A 184 -0.68 17.21 -24.11
C TYR A 184 -1.54 18.20 -24.92
N PRO A 185 -2.39 19.01 -24.26
CA PRO A 185 -3.29 19.94 -24.95
C PRO A 185 -2.56 20.94 -25.87
N HIS A 186 -1.34 21.35 -25.52
CA HIS A 186 -0.48 22.25 -26.29
C HIS A 186 0.65 21.51 -27.04
N ARG A 187 0.61 20.17 -27.11
CA ARG A 187 1.55 19.31 -27.83
C ARG A 187 3.01 19.58 -27.48
N ASP A 188 3.76 20.20 -28.39
CA ASP A 188 5.21 20.39 -28.29
C ASP A 188 5.61 21.25 -27.09
N ALA A 189 4.77 22.21 -26.69
CA ALA A 189 5.04 23.06 -25.54
C ALA A 189 5.03 22.25 -24.23
N ASP A 190 4.03 21.37 -24.06
CA ASP A 190 3.92 20.51 -22.87
C ASP A 190 5.06 19.48 -22.84
N LEU A 191 5.36 18.86 -23.99
CA LEU A 191 6.48 17.92 -24.13
C LEU A 191 7.82 18.58 -23.79
N HIS A 192 8.06 19.81 -24.27
CA HIS A 192 9.28 20.54 -23.98
C HIS A 192 9.38 20.90 -22.49
N ARG A 193 8.28 21.38 -21.90
CA ARG A 193 8.20 21.69 -20.46
C ARG A 193 8.54 20.46 -19.61
N ASP A 194 7.95 19.31 -19.92
CA ASP A 194 8.22 18.05 -19.22
C ASP A 194 9.66 17.58 -19.42
N LEU A 195 10.23 17.73 -20.63
CA LEU A 195 11.62 17.37 -20.89
C LEU A 195 12.58 18.22 -20.04
N VAL A 196 12.35 19.53 -19.97
CA VAL A 196 13.17 20.43 -19.14
C VAL A 196 13.08 20.04 -17.67
N PHE A 197 11.88 19.69 -17.18
CA PHE A 197 11.69 19.26 -15.80
C PHE A 197 12.33 17.89 -15.52
N HIS A 198 12.23 16.94 -16.44
CA HIS A 198 12.88 15.64 -16.33
C HIS A 198 14.41 15.77 -16.27
N GLN A 199 14.99 16.63 -17.11
CA GLN A 199 16.43 16.95 -17.08
C GLN A 199 16.84 17.68 -15.79
N HIS A 200 15.96 18.51 -15.22
CA HIS A 200 16.20 19.12 -13.92
C HIS A 200 16.32 18.05 -12.84
N ILE A 201 15.35 17.14 -12.73
CA ILE A 201 15.39 16.01 -11.78
C ILE A 201 16.61 15.11 -12.03
N GLU A 202 16.99 14.88 -13.28
CA GLU A 202 18.16 14.08 -13.63
C GLU A 202 19.46 14.68 -13.06
N ARG A 203 19.62 16.01 -13.06
CA ARG A 203 20.78 16.66 -12.42
C ARG A 203 20.74 16.53 -10.90
N LEU A 204 19.54 16.58 -10.30
CA LEU A 204 19.37 16.39 -8.87
C LEU A 204 19.85 15.00 -8.39
N LEU A 205 19.75 13.98 -9.25
CA LEU A 205 20.23 12.62 -8.94
C LEU A 205 21.74 12.55 -8.66
N GLU A 206 22.53 13.45 -9.23
CA GLU A 206 24.00 13.43 -9.11
C GLU A 206 24.47 13.74 -7.69
N PHE A 207 23.70 14.51 -6.91
CA PHE A 207 24.12 14.99 -5.59
C PHE A 207 23.11 14.72 -4.47
N ILE A 208 21.87 14.36 -4.77
CA ILE A 208 20.88 14.05 -3.73
C ILE A 208 21.01 12.61 -3.24
N THR A 209 21.41 12.52 -1.98
CA THR A 209 21.41 11.34 -1.13
C THR A 209 20.29 11.44 -0.09
N GLU A 210 19.99 10.32 0.59
CA GLU A 210 18.92 10.21 1.60
C GLU A 210 19.16 11.08 2.85
N ASP A 211 20.37 11.60 3.03
CA ASP A 211 20.78 12.49 4.12
C ASP A 211 20.89 13.97 3.70
N HIS A 212 20.53 14.31 2.46
CA HIS A 212 20.59 15.67 1.95
C HIS A 212 19.76 16.64 2.81
N GLU A 213 20.36 17.74 3.26
CA GLU A 213 19.77 18.66 4.24
C GLU A 213 18.43 19.25 3.80
N ALA A 214 18.29 19.54 2.51
CA ALA A 214 17.05 20.11 1.97
C ALA A 214 15.85 19.15 2.05
N LEU A 215 16.07 17.84 2.03
CA LEU A 215 14.97 16.87 2.08
C LEU A 215 14.44 16.68 3.49
N GLN A 216 15.27 16.86 4.51
CA GLN A 216 14.90 16.71 5.93
C GLN A 216 14.33 15.32 6.29
N ILE A 217 14.75 14.26 5.60
CA ILE A 217 14.31 12.88 5.93
C ILE A 217 14.76 12.52 7.36
N PRO A 218 13.81 12.16 8.27
CA PRO A 218 14.14 11.73 9.62
C PRO A 218 15.10 10.55 9.63
N LYS A 219 16.09 10.59 10.54
CA LYS A 219 17.17 9.59 10.62
C LYS A 219 16.67 8.15 10.76
N ILE A 220 15.52 7.97 11.42
CA ILE A 220 14.88 6.67 11.65
C ILE A 220 14.49 6.00 10.32
N TYR A 221 14.15 6.78 9.29
CA TYR A 221 13.68 6.25 8.01
C TYR A 221 14.78 6.10 6.94
N ARG A 222 15.98 6.66 7.17
CA ARG A 222 17.06 6.65 6.16
C ARG A 222 17.53 5.23 5.80
N SER A 223 17.44 4.29 6.74
CA SER A 223 17.75 2.87 6.49
C SER A 223 16.77 2.17 5.55
N LEU A 224 15.60 2.75 5.30
CA LEU A 224 14.59 2.24 4.36
C LEU A 224 14.87 2.68 2.92
N ALA A 225 15.76 3.66 2.73
CA ALA A 225 16.12 4.13 1.40
C ALA A 225 16.69 2.97 0.56
N PRO A 226 16.36 2.90 -0.74
CA PRO A 226 15.74 3.95 -1.53
C PRO A 226 14.21 3.80 -1.74
N TRP A 227 13.50 2.94 -1.00
CA TRP A 227 12.07 2.64 -1.20
C TRP A 227 11.72 2.10 -2.62
N PRO A 228 12.30 0.97 -3.05
CA PRO A 228 12.17 0.47 -4.42
C PRO A 228 10.72 0.22 -4.86
N ALA A 229 9.88 -0.34 -3.98
CA ALA A 229 8.47 -0.61 -4.31
C ALA A 229 7.67 0.67 -4.60
N ALA A 230 7.99 1.78 -3.94
CA ALA A 230 7.35 3.07 -4.21
C ALA A 230 7.85 3.69 -5.53
N GLN A 231 9.14 3.50 -5.84
CA GLN A 231 9.71 3.93 -7.12
C GLN A 231 9.09 3.18 -8.30
N GLU A 232 8.91 1.86 -8.20
CA GLU A 232 8.29 1.05 -9.25
C GLU A 232 6.85 1.49 -9.55
N GLU A 233 6.06 1.81 -8.52
CA GLU A 233 4.71 2.36 -8.69
C GLU A 233 4.73 3.67 -9.50
N LEU A 234 5.62 4.60 -9.17
CA LEU A 234 5.75 5.86 -9.93
C LEU A 234 6.30 5.66 -11.33
N ALA A 235 7.28 4.78 -11.52
CA ALA A 235 7.84 4.48 -12.84
C ALA A 235 6.76 3.94 -13.80
N SER A 236 5.75 3.26 -13.27
CA SER A 236 4.63 2.72 -14.05
C SER A 236 3.52 3.73 -14.39
N ILE A 237 3.57 4.97 -13.87
CA ILE A 237 2.45 5.94 -14.00
C ILE A 237 2.05 6.23 -15.45
N ASN A 238 2.99 6.17 -16.38
CA ASN A 238 2.74 6.41 -17.81
C ASN A 238 2.30 5.17 -18.60
N ALA A 239 2.29 3.99 -17.97
CA ALA A 239 1.62 2.82 -18.55
C ALA A 239 0.09 2.98 -18.54
N TYR A 240 -0.45 3.88 -17.71
CA TYR A 240 -1.87 4.12 -17.57
C TYR A 240 -2.29 5.41 -18.29
N LYS A 241 -3.39 5.32 -19.06
CA LYS A 241 -3.96 6.47 -19.78
C LYS A 241 -5.06 7.16 -18.99
N ALA A 242 -5.91 6.43 -18.28
CA ALA A 242 -7.01 7.04 -17.53
C ALA A 242 -6.48 7.82 -16.31
N PRO A 243 -7.05 9.00 -16.00
CA PRO A 243 -6.56 9.85 -14.92
C PRO A 243 -6.73 9.20 -13.53
N GLN A 244 -7.83 8.47 -13.33
CA GLN A 244 -8.05 7.66 -12.12
C GLN A 244 -6.93 6.63 -11.91
N ASP A 245 -6.53 5.92 -12.96
CA ASP A 245 -5.50 4.87 -12.84
C ASP A 245 -4.11 5.47 -12.58
N LYS A 246 -3.81 6.66 -13.13
CA LYS A 246 -2.61 7.42 -12.75
C LYS A 246 -2.63 7.82 -11.27
N LEU A 247 -3.77 8.31 -10.77
CA LEU A 247 -3.93 8.65 -9.35
C LEU A 247 -3.79 7.41 -8.44
N ARG A 248 -4.29 6.25 -8.86
CA ARG A 248 -4.08 4.99 -8.13
C ARG A 248 -2.61 4.60 -8.02
N CYS A 249 -1.79 4.85 -9.04
CA CYS A 249 -0.33 4.64 -8.95
C CYS A 249 0.28 5.52 -7.86
N ILE A 250 -0.17 6.78 -7.78
CA ILE A 250 0.27 7.72 -6.75
C ILE A 250 -0.16 7.25 -5.36
N GLN A 251 -1.39 6.78 -5.21
CA GLN A 251 -1.86 6.20 -3.95
C GLN A 251 -1.03 4.99 -3.54
N ARG A 252 -0.81 4.02 -4.44
CA ARG A 252 0.01 2.83 -4.14
C ARG A 252 1.44 3.22 -3.75
N CYS A 253 2.03 4.21 -4.42
CA CYS A 253 3.32 4.78 -4.02
C CYS A 253 3.27 5.33 -2.58
N CYS A 254 2.29 6.17 -2.25
CA CYS A 254 2.13 6.74 -0.92
C CYS A 254 1.89 5.66 0.14
N SER A 255 1.03 4.68 -0.13
CA SER A 255 0.77 3.55 0.79
C SER A 255 2.02 2.72 1.04
N ASN A 256 2.78 2.39 -0.01
CA ASN A 256 4.05 1.66 0.11
C ASN A 256 5.06 2.40 0.99
N ILE A 257 5.15 3.73 0.86
CA ILE A 257 6.00 4.55 1.73
C ILE A 257 5.47 4.48 3.17
N MET A 258 4.20 4.82 3.38
CA MET A 258 3.59 4.89 4.71
C MET A 258 3.67 3.57 5.48
N ASP A 259 3.50 2.43 4.81
CA ASP A 259 3.59 1.12 5.46
C ASP A 259 5.01 0.81 5.92
N LEU A 260 6.03 1.20 5.15
CA LEU A 260 7.44 1.08 5.58
C LEU A 260 7.76 2.04 6.75
N LEU A 261 7.22 3.26 6.74
CA LEU A 261 7.40 4.20 7.84
C LEU A 261 6.77 3.69 9.15
N LYS A 262 5.57 3.09 9.08
CA LYS A 262 4.90 2.46 10.24
C LYS A 262 5.75 1.34 10.84
N ILE A 263 6.38 0.52 10.00
CA ILE A 263 7.26 -0.58 10.45
C ILE A 263 8.52 -0.03 11.14
N ALA A 264 9.11 1.04 10.60
CA ALA A 264 10.33 1.60 11.17
C ALA A 264 10.09 2.36 12.49
N ASN A 265 8.87 2.82 12.76
CA ASN A 265 8.54 3.58 13.96
C ASN A 265 7.21 3.11 14.57
N GLU A 266 7.22 1.94 15.22
CA GLU A 266 6.03 1.35 15.86
C GLU A 266 5.39 2.25 16.95
N ALA A 267 6.14 3.22 17.47
CA ALA A 267 5.69 4.12 18.53
C ALA A 267 4.89 5.33 18.03
N SER A 268 4.89 5.62 16.72
CA SER A 268 4.22 6.80 16.15
C SER A 268 3.53 6.48 14.83
N VAL A 269 2.34 7.06 14.62
CA VAL A 269 1.69 7.01 13.31
C VAL A 269 2.38 8.03 12.40
N PRO A 270 2.96 7.62 11.25
CA PRO A 270 3.60 8.55 10.33
C PRO A 270 2.59 9.57 9.79
N GLY A 271 3.02 10.83 9.67
CA GLY A 271 2.21 11.92 9.14
C GLY A 271 2.70 12.44 7.79
N ALA A 272 2.14 13.58 7.35
CA ALA A 272 2.57 14.26 6.13
C ALA A 272 4.04 14.70 6.19
N ASP A 273 4.50 15.17 7.36
CA ASP A 273 5.87 15.62 7.59
C ASP A 273 6.89 14.47 7.47
N ASP A 274 6.45 13.22 7.69
CA ASP A 274 7.28 12.03 7.47
C ASP A 274 7.22 11.56 6.00
N LEU A 275 6.05 11.68 5.37
CA LEU A 275 5.78 11.20 4.01
C LEU A 275 6.42 12.08 2.93
N VAL A 276 6.23 13.40 2.98
CA VAL A 276 6.61 14.31 1.88
C VAL A 276 8.11 14.28 1.60
N PRO A 277 9.03 14.37 2.59
CA PRO A 277 10.47 14.18 2.38
C PRO A 277 10.83 12.92 1.60
N VAL A 278 10.21 11.80 1.97
CA VAL A 278 10.46 10.50 1.35
C VAL A 278 9.86 10.45 -0.05
N LEU A 279 8.66 11.00 -0.26
CA LEU A 279 8.00 11.08 -1.56
C LEU A 279 8.82 11.91 -2.55
N VAL A 280 9.38 13.04 -2.13
CA VAL A 280 10.30 13.86 -2.94
C VAL A 280 11.52 13.04 -3.35
N PHE A 281 12.15 12.34 -2.41
CA PHE A 281 13.30 11.48 -2.72
C PHE A 281 12.93 10.35 -3.70
N VAL A 282 11.79 9.69 -3.50
CA VAL A 282 11.28 8.63 -4.38
C VAL A 282 11.00 9.17 -5.78
N MET A 283 10.42 10.37 -5.92
CA MET A 283 10.22 11.03 -7.19
C MET A 283 11.54 11.34 -7.90
N ILE A 284 12.57 11.78 -7.17
CA ILE A 284 13.90 12.01 -7.73
C ILE A 284 14.49 10.71 -8.25
N LYS A 285 14.47 9.64 -7.44
CA LYS A 285 15.05 8.33 -7.81
C LYS A 285 14.28 7.64 -8.95
N ALA A 286 12.96 7.76 -8.99
CA ALA A 286 12.15 7.18 -10.05
C ALA A 286 12.17 8.03 -11.35
N ASN A 287 12.26 9.35 -11.22
CA ASN A 287 12.20 10.36 -12.30
C ASN A 287 11.21 9.99 -13.44
N PRO A 288 9.92 9.75 -13.14
CA PRO A 288 8.97 9.35 -14.16
C PRO A 288 8.80 10.47 -15.20
N PRO A 289 8.70 10.14 -16.50
CA PRO A 289 8.53 11.15 -17.52
C PRO A 289 7.18 11.86 -17.37
N SER A 290 7.07 13.06 -17.92
CA SER A 290 5.80 13.78 -18.04
C SER A 290 5.06 14.06 -16.72
N LEU A 291 5.81 14.31 -15.64
CA LEU A 291 5.25 14.63 -14.32
C LEU A 291 4.34 15.85 -14.33
N LEU A 292 4.71 16.91 -15.05
CA LEU A 292 3.94 18.17 -15.05
C LEU A 292 2.65 17.99 -15.84
N SER A 293 2.71 17.35 -17.00
CA SER A 293 1.51 17.00 -17.76
C SER A 293 0.61 16.01 -17.01
N THR A 294 1.18 15.12 -16.19
CA THR A 294 0.37 14.24 -15.31
C THR A 294 -0.43 15.05 -14.29
N ILE A 295 0.16 16.09 -13.70
CA ILE A 295 -0.54 16.99 -12.77
C ILE A 295 -1.68 17.73 -13.45
N GLU A 296 -1.41 18.34 -14.59
CA GLU A 296 -2.41 19.09 -15.34
C GLU A 296 -3.55 18.20 -15.82
N TYR A 297 -3.22 17.00 -16.29
CA TYR A 297 -4.20 16.02 -16.76
C TYR A 297 -5.16 15.54 -15.66
N ILE A 298 -4.63 15.14 -14.49
CA ILE A 298 -5.48 14.73 -13.36
C ILE A 298 -6.31 15.92 -12.86
N ASN A 299 -5.73 17.12 -12.80
CA ASN A 299 -6.44 18.31 -12.38
C ASN A 299 -7.57 18.70 -13.34
N GLY A 300 -7.39 18.49 -14.64
CA GLY A 300 -8.39 18.82 -15.67
C GLY A 300 -9.54 17.82 -15.77
N PHE A 301 -9.26 16.52 -15.62
CA PHE A 301 -10.25 15.46 -15.96
C PHE A 301 -10.73 14.61 -14.76
N TYR A 302 -10.13 14.77 -13.57
CA TYR A 302 -10.49 13.93 -12.42
C TYR A 302 -10.61 14.68 -11.09
N LYS A 303 -10.12 15.92 -10.98
CA LYS A 303 -10.07 16.69 -9.73
C LYS A 303 -11.36 16.72 -8.93
N ASN A 304 -12.49 16.93 -9.59
CA ASN A 304 -13.80 17.05 -8.94
C ASN A 304 -14.30 15.72 -8.35
N ARG A 305 -13.69 14.59 -8.74
CA ARG A 305 -14.01 13.24 -8.29
C ARG A 305 -13.05 12.73 -7.20
N ILE A 306 -11.94 13.43 -6.96
CA ILE A 306 -10.96 13.07 -5.94
C ILE A 306 -11.58 13.29 -4.55
N SER A 307 -11.56 12.25 -3.70
CA SER A 307 -12.12 12.32 -2.36
C SER A 307 -11.40 11.43 -1.35
N GLY A 308 -11.61 11.68 -0.05
CA GLY A 308 -11.07 10.84 1.03
C GLY A 308 -9.55 10.69 0.98
N GLU A 309 -9.07 9.45 0.97
CA GLU A 309 -7.64 9.12 0.93
C GLU A 309 -6.96 9.54 -0.40
N GLU A 310 -7.69 9.48 -1.52
CA GLU A 310 -7.18 9.96 -2.82
C GLU A 310 -6.78 11.43 -2.73
N GLN A 311 -7.61 12.25 -2.07
CA GLN A 311 -7.36 13.68 -1.91
C GLN A 311 -6.12 13.95 -1.05
N TYR A 312 -5.92 13.16 0.00
CA TYR A 312 -4.73 13.26 0.83
C TYR A 312 -3.46 12.95 0.02
N CYS A 313 -3.40 11.79 -0.63
CA CYS A 313 -2.25 11.38 -1.44
C CYS A 313 -1.98 12.37 -2.58
N TRP A 314 -3.03 12.86 -3.24
CA TRP A 314 -2.92 13.86 -4.31
C TRP A 314 -2.31 15.18 -3.82
N MET A 315 -2.73 15.64 -2.64
CA MET A 315 -2.20 16.87 -2.05
C MET A 315 -0.70 16.73 -1.72
N GLN A 316 -0.28 15.61 -1.13
CA GLN A 316 1.13 15.37 -0.82
C GLN A 316 1.98 15.23 -2.09
N PHE A 317 1.47 14.51 -3.10
CA PHE A 317 2.14 14.38 -4.39
C PHE A 317 2.31 15.73 -5.09
N SER A 318 1.25 16.55 -5.13
CA SER A 318 1.30 17.89 -5.72
C SER A 318 2.29 18.78 -4.99
N ALA A 319 2.29 18.77 -3.65
CA ALA A 319 3.24 19.51 -2.83
C ALA A 319 4.70 19.06 -3.07
N ALA A 320 4.94 17.75 -3.20
CA ALA A 320 6.25 17.21 -3.51
C ALA A 320 6.76 17.65 -4.90
N VAL A 321 5.89 17.69 -5.91
CA VAL A 321 6.28 18.21 -7.24
C VAL A 321 6.54 19.71 -7.21
N GLU A 322 5.76 20.50 -6.48
CA GLU A 322 6.05 21.94 -6.31
C GLU A 322 7.39 22.17 -5.59
N PHE A 323 7.71 21.36 -4.58
CA PHE A 323 9.01 21.40 -3.91
C PHE A 323 10.16 21.00 -4.85
N LEU A 324 9.98 20.01 -5.72
CA LEU A 324 10.99 19.63 -6.72
C LEU A 324 11.34 20.76 -7.69
N LYS A 325 10.37 21.62 -8.03
CA LYS A 325 10.61 22.80 -8.88
C LYS A 325 11.49 23.84 -8.20
N THR A 326 11.47 23.93 -6.86
CA THR A 326 12.25 24.93 -6.11
C THR A 326 13.62 24.41 -5.68
N LEU A 327 13.81 23.09 -5.67
CA LEU A 327 15.07 22.46 -5.34
C LEU A 327 16.10 22.69 -6.46
N ALA A 328 17.22 23.32 -6.15
CA ALA A 328 18.25 23.74 -7.10
C ALA A 328 19.64 23.25 -6.69
#